data_AF-A0A392PVV8-F1
#
_entry.id   AF-A0A392PVV8-F1
#
_cell.length_a   1.000
_cell.length_b   1.000
_cell.length_c   1.000
_cell.angle_alpha   90.00
_cell.angle_beta   90.00
_cell.angle_gamma   90.00
#
_symmetry.space_group_name_H-M   'P 1'
#
loop_
_entity.id
_entity.type
_entity.pdbx_description
1 polymer ?
#
loop_
_entity_poly.entity_id
_entity_poly.type
_entity_poly.pdbx_seq_one_letter_code
_entity_poly.pdbx_strand_id
1 'polypeptide(L)'
;MPAITSVQQRGFIKGRNIKDCICVASEAINVLHKKSRGGNLAVKVDIAKAFDTLNWSFLLKVLNAFGFNQKFCNWIHAILQSAKISVSFNGRQHGFFSCSRGVRQGDPLSPLLFCLAEEVISRSITKMVREGKLKLITGNRSFNVPSHI
;
A
#
# COMPACT_ATOMS: atom_id res chain seq x y z
N MET A 1 -14.00 0.72 -3.80
CA MET A 1 -12.74 0.40 -3.10
C MET A 1 -12.49 -1.11 -3.05
N PRO A 2 -13.32 -1.96 -2.40
CA PRO A 2 -13.04 -3.40 -2.27
C PRO A 2 -12.95 -4.17 -3.60
N ALA A 3 -13.59 -3.67 -4.66
CA ALA A 3 -13.53 -4.27 -5.99
C ALA A 3 -12.23 -3.99 -6.75
N ILE A 4 -11.48 -2.95 -6.36
CA ILE A 4 -10.24 -2.54 -7.04
C ILE A 4 -9.02 -3.02 -6.23
N THR A 5 -9.13 -3.04 -4.90
CA THR A 5 -8.06 -3.45 -4.01
C THR A 5 -8.08 -4.95 -3.75
N SER A 6 -6.88 -5.52 -3.78
CA SER A 6 -6.57 -6.91 -3.49
C SER A 6 -7.20 -7.39 -2.19
N VAL A 7 -7.57 -8.68 -2.12
CA VAL A 7 -8.09 -9.28 -0.88
C VAL A 7 -7.03 -9.35 0.22
N GLN A 8 -5.75 -9.27 -0.15
CA GLN A 8 -4.62 -9.22 0.76
C GLN A 8 -4.45 -7.84 1.42
N GLN A 9 -4.93 -6.75 0.81
CA GLN A 9 -4.84 -5.40 1.38
C GLN A 9 -5.74 -5.30 2.62
N ARG A 10 -5.20 -5.10 3.82
CA ARG A 10 -6.01 -5.05 5.05
C ARG A 10 -6.11 -3.66 5.66
N GLY A 11 -5.17 -2.78 5.33
CA GLY A 11 -5.16 -1.40 5.81
C GLY A 11 -6.24 -0.55 5.16
N PHE A 12 -6.86 0.35 5.93
CA PHE A 12 -7.77 1.41 5.46
C PHE A 12 -8.99 0.97 4.62
N ILE A 13 -9.29 -0.33 4.55
CA ILE A 13 -10.47 -0.87 3.86
C ILE A 13 -11.52 -1.26 4.90
N LYS A 14 -12.73 -0.71 4.75
CA LYS A 14 -13.88 -1.03 5.62
C LYS A 14 -14.13 -2.55 5.63
N GLY A 15 -14.28 -3.11 6.83
CA GLY A 15 -14.57 -4.52 7.05
C GLY A 15 -13.35 -5.44 7.07
N ARG A 16 -12.13 -4.92 6.89
CA ARG A 16 -10.88 -5.68 7.06
C ARG A 16 -10.22 -5.29 8.39
N ASN A 17 -9.78 -6.26 9.17
CA ASN A 17 -9.28 -6.06 10.52
C ASN A 17 -7.78 -6.39 10.63
N ILE A 18 -7.05 -5.60 11.42
CA ILE A 18 -5.63 -5.82 11.71
C ILE A 18 -5.36 -7.15 12.43
N LYS A 19 -6.33 -7.66 13.20
CA LYS A 19 -6.23 -8.97 13.86
C LYS A 19 -5.96 -10.10 12.87
N ASP A 20 -6.54 -10.02 11.67
CA ASP A 20 -6.29 -11.00 10.61
C ASP A 20 -4.82 -10.99 10.18
N CYS A 21 -4.22 -9.80 10.03
CA CYS A 21 -2.80 -9.67 9.69
C CYS A 21 -1.91 -10.30 10.75
N ILE A 22 -2.22 -10.10 12.03
CA ILE A 22 -1.47 -10.67 13.15
C ILE A 22 -1.55 -12.20 13.12
N CYS A 23 -2.75 -12.76 12.93
CA CYS A 23 -2.94 -14.20 12.82
C CYS A 23 -2.16 -14.80 11.64
N VAL A 24 -2.26 -14.20 10.45
CA VAL A 24 -1.56 -14.68 9.26
C VAL A 24 -0.04 -14.57 9.42
N ALA A 25 0.46 -13.46 9.99
CA ALA A 25 1.89 -13.28 10.24
C ALA A 25 2.43 -14.31 11.25
N SER A 26 1.67 -14.57 12.32
CA SER A 26 2.01 -15.60 13.32
C SER A 26 2.12 -16.98 12.67
N GLU A 27 1.15 -17.36 11.84
CA GLU A 27 1.20 -18.64 11.13
C GLU A 27 2.35 -18.69 10.11
N ALA A 28 2.63 -17.59 9.42
CA ALA A 28 3.77 -17.50 8.51
C ALA A 28 5.10 -17.76 9.26
N ILE A 29 5.29 -17.20 10.46
CA ILE A 29 6.46 -17.43 11.32
C ILE A 29 6.57 -18.92 11.71
N ASN A 30 5.45 -19.55 12.08
CA ASN A 30 5.45 -20.98 12.39
C ASN A 30 5.90 -21.84 11.21
N VAL A 31 5.46 -21.50 9.99
CA VAL A 31 5.84 -22.24 8.79
C VAL A 31 7.28 -21.93 8.37
N LEU A 32 7.75 -20.69 8.54
CA LEU A 32 9.14 -20.29 8.28
C LEU A 32 10.14 -21.18 9.03
N HIS A 33 9.85 -21.54 10.28
CA HIS A 33 10.71 -22.41 11.09
C HIS A 33 10.74 -23.89 10.64
N LYS A 34 9.80 -24.34 9.79
CA LYS A 34 9.80 -25.72 9.30
C LYS A 34 10.86 -25.90 8.21
N LYS A 35 11.58 -27.03 8.24
CA LYS A 35 12.56 -27.35 7.20
C LYS A 35 11.87 -27.55 5.85
N SER A 36 12.39 -26.90 4.81
CA SER A 36 11.96 -27.06 3.42
C SER A 36 13.18 -27.16 2.50
N ARG A 37 13.02 -27.81 1.34
CA ARG A 37 14.10 -27.93 0.35
C ARG A 37 14.40 -26.53 -0.21
N GLY A 38 15.61 -26.02 0.04
CA GLY A 38 16.01 -24.65 -0.34
C GLY A 38 15.77 -23.59 0.74
N GLY A 39 15.16 -23.96 1.87
CA GLY A 39 14.85 -23.04 2.98
C GLY A 39 13.60 -22.19 2.74
N ASN A 40 13.11 -21.58 3.81
CA ASN A 40 12.03 -20.59 3.76
C ASN A 40 12.60 -19.19 3.96
N LEU A 41 12.03 -18.19 3.27
CA LEU A 41 12.40 -16.79 3.39
C LEU A 41 11.16 -15.94 3.62
N ALA A 42 11.23 -15.03 4.57
CA ALA A 42 10.27 -13.95 4.73
C ALA A 42 10.95 -12.62 4.43
N VAL A 43 10.29 -11.80 3.62
CA VAL A 43 10.75 -10.46 3.27
C VAL A 43 9.74 -9.47 3.82
N LYS A 44 10.21 -8.58 4.71
CA LYS A 44 9.44 -7.44 5.21
C LYS A 44 9.90 -6.20 4.47
N VAL A 45 8.98 -5.56 3.76
CA VAL A 45 9.21 -4.29 3.05
C VAL A 45 8.44 -3.21 3.78
N ASP A 46 9.11 -2.09 4.07
CA ASP A 46 8.49 -0.90 4.63
C ASP A 46 8.77 0.30 3.73
N ILE A 47 7.76 1.15 3.53
CA ILE A 47 7.91 2.34 2.68
C ILE A 47 8.21 3.53 3.59
N ALA A 48 9.46 3.96 3.58
CA ALA A 48 9.91 5.10 4.37
C ALA A 48 9.09 6.35 4.04
N LYS A 49 8.46 6.94 5.06
CA LYS A 49 7.62 8.15 4.95
C LYS A 49 6.55 8.03 3.85
N ALA A 50 5.85 6.90 3.82
CA ALA A 50 4.96 6.49 2.73
C ALA A 50 4.00 7.59 2.23
N PHE A 51 3.36 8.33 3.14
CA PHE A 51 2.48 9.45 2.80
C PHE A 51 3.25 10.64 2.23
N ASP A 52 4.44 10.96 2.74
CA ASP A 52 5.19 12.15 2.36
C ASP A 52 6.00 11.95 1.06
N THR A 53 6.28 10.70 0.68
CA THR A 53 7.14 10.36 -0.46
C THR A 53 6.39 9.95 -1.72
N LEU A 54 5.07 9.80 -1.68
CA LEU A 54 4.28 9.33 -2.81
C LEU A 54 4.39 10.29 -4.01
N ASN A 55 4.94 9.80 -5.13
CA ASN A 55 5.10 10.62 -6.33
C ASN A 55 3.74 10.88 -7.02
N TRP A 56 3.43 12.15 -7.30
CA TRP A 56 2.14 12.54 -7.89
C TRP A 56 1.94 12.04 -9.32
N SER A 57 2.99 12.08 -10.16
CA SER A 57 2.90 11.57 -11.53
C SER A 57 2.61 10.06 -11.55
N PHE A 58 3.27 9.31 -10.66
CA PHE A 58 2.99 7.89 -10.47
C PHE A 58 1.54 7.67 -10.01
N LEU A 59 1.07 8.35 -8.97
CA LEU A 59 -0.30 8.22 -8.47
C LEU A 59 -1.34 8.50 -9.56
N LEU A 60 -1.18 9.57 -10.33
CA LEU A 60 -2.10 9.90 -11.44
C LEU A 60 -2.09 8.83 -12.54
N LYS A 61 -0.93 8.27 -12.88
CA LYS A 61 -0.83 7.14 -13.82
C LYS A 61 -1.58 5.91 -13.30
N VAL A 62 -1.47 5.62 -12.00
CA VAL A 62 -2.19 4.50 -11.36
C VAL A 62 -3.69 4.70 -11.43
N LEU A 63 -4.18 5.90 -11.09
CA LEU A 63 -5.61 6.23 -11.17
C LEU A 63 -6.13 6.07 -12.60
N ASN A 64 -5.43 6.60 -13.60
CA ASN A 64 -5.79 6.41 -15.00
C ASN A 64 -5.80 4.94 -15.41
N ALA A 65 -4.78 4.16 -15.02
CA ALA A 65 -4.70 2.74 -15.32
C ALA A 65 -5.81 1.90 -14.65
N PHE A 66 -6.37 2.38 -13.54
CA PHE A 66 -7.51 1.75 -12.87
C PHE A 66 -8.87 2.21 -13.43
N GLY A 67 -8.87 3.04 -14.48
CA GLY A 67 -10.09 3.46 -15.18
C GLY A 67 -10.81 4.64 -14.54
N PHE A 68 -10.16 5.38 -13.63
CA PHE A 68 -10.73 6.64 -13.14
C PHE A 68 -10.79 7.66 -14.28
N ASN A 69 -11.91 8.38 -14.38
CA ASN A 69 -12.08 9.36 -15.44
C ASN A 69 -11.14 10.57 -15.26
N GLN A 70 -10.86 11.27 -16.36
CA GLN A 70 -9.92 12.40 -16.37
C GLN A 70 -10.37 13.54 -15.43
N LYS A 71 -11.68 13.75 -15.27
CA LYS A 71 -12.22 14.79 -14.38
C LYS A 71 -11.83 14.52 -12.92
N PHE A 72 -11.97 13.28 -12.47
CA PHE A 72 -11.54 12.86 -11.14
C PHE A 72 -10.03 13.00 -10.97
N CYS A 73 -9.24 12.52 -11.94
CA CYS A 73 -7.78 12.65 -11.89
C CYS A 73 -7.34 14.13 -11.82
N ASN A 74 -8.02 15.03 -12.53
CA ASN A 74 -7.76 16.46 -12.46
C ASN A 74 -8.08 17.06 -11.08
N TRP A 75 -9.17 16.61 -10.44
CA TRP A 75 -9.47 17.03 -9.06
C TRP A 75 -8.40 16.57 -8.07
N ILE A 76 -7.96 15.31 -8.17
CA ILE A 76 -6.86 14.81 -7.34
C ILE A 76 -5.60 15.64 -7.58
N HIS A 77 -5.25 15.90 -8.85
CA HIS A 77 -4.08 16.71 -9.18
C HIS A 77 -4.18 18.13 -8.59
N ALA A 78 -5.33 18.78 -8.69
CA ALA A 78 -5.55 20.11 -8.12
C ALA A 78 -5.43 20.11 -6.58
N ILE A 79 -5.98 19.11 -5.90
CA ILE A 79 -5.85 18.94 -4.44
C ILE A 79 -4.37 18.82 -4.06
N LEU A 80 -3.63 17.94 -4.75
CA LEU A 80 -2.21 17.73 -4.49
C LEU A 80 -1.39 19.01 -4.71
N GLN A 81 -1.58 19.69 -5.85
CA GLN A 81 -0.86 20.93 -6.17
C GLN A 81 -1.18 22.08 -5.20
N SER A 82 -2.39 22.11 -4.63
CA SER A 82 -2.77 23.13 -3.66
C SER A 82 -2.09 22.97 -2.30
N ALA A 83 -1.47 21.81 -2.04
CA ALA A 83 -0.88 21.50 -0.74
C ALA A 83 0.35 22.37 -0.46
N LYS A 84 0.32 23.05 0.71
CA LYS A 84 1.42 23.83 1.25
C LYS A 84 1.82 23.34 2.63
N ILE A 85 3.11 23.45 2.93
CA ILE A 85 3.70 23.17 4.24
C ILE A 85 4.21 24.50 4.81
N SER A 86 4.07 24.70 6.12
CA SER A 86 4.67 25.80 6.87
C SER A 86 5.48 25.25 8.04
N VAL A 87 6.46 26.02 8.51
CA VAL A 87 7.25 25.66 9.70
C VAL A 87 6.60 26.34 10.91
N SER A 88 6.25 25.56 11.94
CA SER A 88 5.74 26.12 13.20
C SER A 88 6.89 26.31 14.19
N PHE A 89 7.08 27.55 14.64
CA PHE A 89 8.05 27.89 15.68
C PHE A 89 7.34 28.69 16.77
N ASN A 90 7.44 28.24 18.02
CA ASN A 90 6.73 28.83 19.16
C ASN A 90 5.22 29.07 18.93
N GLY A 91 4.56 28.13 18.24
CA GLY A 91 3.12 28.19 17.95
C GLY A 91 2.72 29.14 16.81
N ARG A 92 3.66 29.82 16.18
CA ARG A 92 3.42 30.67 15.00
C ARG A 92 3.88 29.95 13.74
N GLN A 93 3.11 30.06 12.67
CA GLN A 93 3.49 29.52 11.36
C GLN A 93 4.38 30.52 10.61
N HIS A 94 5.47 30.02 10.05
CA HIS A 94 6.45 30.79 9.32
C HIS A 94 6.67 30.21 7.92
N GLY A 95 6.48 31.07 6.92
CA GLY A 95 6.66 30.72 5.51
C GLY A 95 5.64 29.71 4.98
N PHE A 96 5.61 29.59 3.65
CA PHE A 96 4.86 28.55 2.96
C PHE A 96 5.71 27.97 1.85
N PHE A 97 5.76 26.63 1.81
CA PHE A 97 6.49 25.86 0.82
C PHE A 97 5.50 25.00 0.05
N SER A 98 5.62 25.01 -1.28
CA SER A 98 4.83 24.12 -2.13
C SER A 98 5.32 22.69 -1.99
N CYS A 99 4.39 21.75 -1.98
CA CYS A 99 4.73 20.33 -2.09
C CYS A 99 4.98 19.94 -3.55
N SER A 100 5.81 18.94 -3.77
CA SER A 100 6.03 18.32 -5.10
C SER A 100 5.74 16.82 -5.12
N ARG A 101 5.47 16.26 -3.94
CA ARG A 101 5.14 14.85 -3.71
C ARG A 101 4.42 14.72 -2.38
N GLY A 102 3.89 13.53 -2.15
CA GLY A 102 3.21 13.14 -0.95
C GLY A 102 1.72 13.47 -0.95
N VAL A 103 1.00 12.82 -0.07
CA VAL A 103 -0.42 13.03 0.21
C VAL A 103 -0.54 13.54 1.64
N ARG A 104 -1.56 14.35 1.91
CA ARG A 104 -1.68 15.06 3.19
C ARG A 104 -2.03 14.10 4.32
N GLN A 105 -1.16 13.97 5.32
CA GLN A 105 -1.51 13.22 6.54
C GLN A 105 -2.67 13.92 7.27
N GLY A 106 -3.64 13.13 7.74
CA GLY A 106 -4.87 13.63 8.35
C GLY A 106 -5.99 13.99 7.37
N ASP A 107 -5.73 13.98 6.06
CA ASP A 107 -6.79 14.06 5.05
C ASP A 107 -7.46 12.68 4.90
N PRO A 108 -8.80 12.58 5.00
CA PRO A 108 -9.52 11.31 4.89
C PRO A 108 -9.33 10.59 3.55
N LEU A 109 -8.95 11.30 2.47
CA LEU A 109 -8.72 10.72 1.15
C LEU A 109 -7.31 10.13 1.00
N SER A 110 -6.32 10.65 1.72
CA SER A 110 -4.92 10.25 1.58
C SER A 110 -4.67 8.76 1.80
N PRO A 111 -5.25 8.08 2.81
CA PRO A 111 -5.07 6.64 3.00
C PRO A 111 -5.60 5.83 1.81
N LEU A 112 -6.71 6.26 1.21
CA LEU A 112 -7.30 5.60 0.05
C LEU A 112 -6.42 5.75 -1.20
N LEU A 113 -5.91 6.95 -1.46
CA LEU A 113 -4.97 7.18 -2.56
C LEU A 113 -3.69 6.35 -2.40
N PHE A 114 -3.21 6.23 -1.16
CA PHE A 114 -2.07 5.38 -0.85
C PHE A 114 -2.36 3.89 -1.11
N CYS A 115 -3.50 3.37 -0.65
CA CYS A 115 -3.90 1.98 -0.94
C CYS A 115 -3.99 1.69 -2.44
N LEU A 116 -4.46 2.64 -3.25
CA LEU A 116 -4.50 2.47 -4.72
C LEU A 116 -3.10 2.45 -5.33
N ALA A 117 -2.18 3.29 -4.85
CA ALA A 117 -0.79 3.28 -5.30
C ALA A 117 -0.09 1.96 -4.94
N GLU A 118 -0.28 1.48 -3.71
CA GLU A 118 0.27 0.22 -3.21
C GLU A 118 -0.30 -1.01 -3.95
N GLU A 119 -1.55 -0.94 -4.41
CA GLU A 119 -2.20 -2.03 -5.15
C GLU A 119 -1.40 -2.49 -6.37
N VAL A 120 -0.61 -1.60 -6.98
CA VAL A 120 0.31 -1.95 -8.08
C VAL A 120 1.33 -3.02 -7.65
N ILE A 121 1.87 -2.90 -6.43
CA ILE A 121 2.82 -3.85 -5.84
C ILE A 121 2.09 -5.17 -5.56
N SER A 122 0.91 -5.10 -4.92
CA SER A 122 0.07 -6.26 -4.61
C SER A 122 -0.22 -7.11 -5.87
N ARG A 123 -0.63 -6.45 -6.95
CA ARG A 123 -0.90 -7.11 -8.25
C ARG A 123 0.37 -7.66 -8.88
N SER A 124 1.50 -6.98 -8.76
CA SER A 124 2.79 -7.44 -9.27
C SER A 124 3.26 -8.71 -8.57
N ILE A 125 3.19 -8.76 -7.23
CA ILE A 125 3.49 -9.97 -6.45
C ILE A 125 2.57 -11.11 -6.87
N THR A 126 1.26 -10.85 -6.92
CA THR A 126 0.28 -11.86 -7.30
C THR A 126 0.51 -12.39 -8.71
N LYS A 127 0.90 -11.52 -9.66
CA LYS A 127 1.27 -11.91 -11.03
C LYS A 127 2.51 -12.81 -11.02
N MET A 128 3.57 -12.46 -10.30
CA MET A 128 4.79 -13.28 -10.21
C MET A 128 4.53 -14.66 -9.60
N VAL A 129 3.62 -14.75 -8.63
CA VAL A 129 3.18 -16.04 -8.06
C VAL A 129 2.46 -16.90 -9.09
N ARG A 130 1.53 -16.30 -9.85
CA ARG A 130 0.81 -17.02 -10.94
C ARG A 130 1.76 -17.50 -12.04
N GLU A 131 2.77 -16.70 -12.37
CA GLU A 131 3.81 -17.04 -13.37
C GLU A 131 4.85 -18.05 -12.84
N GLY A 132 4.76 -18.48 -11.58
CA GLY A 132 5.71 -19.41 -10.96
C GLY A 132 7.09 -18.82 -10.66
N LYS A 133 7.28 -17.51 -10.85
CA LYS A 133 8.52 -16.79 -10.51
C LYS A 133 8.72 -16.64 -9.00
N LEU A 134 7.62 -16.58 -8.25
CA LEU A 134 7.61 -16.65 -6.79
C LEU A 134 6.84 -17.88 -6.34
N LYS A 135 7.48 -18.70 -5.50
CA LYS A 135 6.81 -19.82 -4.82
C LYS A 135 6.39 -19.37 -3.44
N LEU A 136 5.14 -19.65 -3.08
CA LEU A 136 4.62 -19.37 -1.75
C LEU A 136 5.24 -20.32 -0.73
N ILE A 137 5.29 -19.87 0.52
CA ILE A 137 5.61 -20.72 1.66
C ILE A 137 4.62 -21.90 1.67
N THR A 138 5.09 -23.12 1.94
CA THR A 138 4.23 -24.31 1.92
C THR A 138 3.43 -24.40 3.22
N GLY A 139 2.14 -24.04 3.18
CA GLY A 139 1.23 -24.12 4.31
C GLY A 139 0.80 -25.55 4.65
N ASN A 140 0.22 -25.74 5.83
CA ASN A 140 -0.51 -26.97 6.16
C ASN A 140 -1.76 -27.11 5.26
N ARG A 141 -2.28 -28.33 5.06
CA ARG A 141 -3.39 -28.67 4.13
C ARG A 141 -4.69 -27.87 4.31
N SER A 142 -4.84 -27.10 5.39
CA SER A 142 -6.04 -26.31 5.73
C SER A 142 -5.83 -24.79 5.68
N PHE A 143 -4.62 -24.31 5.36
CA PHE A 143 -4.29 -22.89 5.37
C PHE A 143 -4.02 -22.38 3.95
N ASN A 144 -4.88 -21.49 3.46
CA ASN A 144 -4.64 -20.76 2.22
C ASN A 144 -3.55 -19.72 2.46
N VAL A 145 -2.33 -20.03 2.01
CA VAL A 145 -1.18 -19.12 2.14
C VAL A 145 -1.41 -17.91 1.24
N PRO A 146 -1.49 -16.68 1.79
CA PRO A 146 -1.61 -15.49 0.96
C PRO A 146 -0.30 -15.23 0.22
N SER A 147 -0.38 -14.54 -0.92
CA SER A 147 0.81 -14.20 -1.70
C SER A 147 1.69 -13.14 -1.03
N HIS A 148 1.09 -12.27 -0.23
CA HIS A 148 1.69 -11.21 0.58
C HIS A 148 0.69 -10.79 1.66
N ILE A 149 1.17 -10.00 2.62
CA ILE A 149 0.40 -9.41 3.73
C ILE A 149 0.70 -7.92 3.76
#